data_AF-A0A520D8N5-F1
#
_entry.id   AF-A0A520D8N5-F1
#
_cell.length_a   1.000
_cell.length_b   1.000
_cell.length_c   1.000
_cell.angle_alpha   90.00
_cell.angle_beta   90.00
_cell.angle_gamma   90.00
#
_symmetry.space_group_name_H-M   'P 1'
#
loop_
_entity.id
_entity.type
_entity.pdbx_description
1 polymer ?
#
loop_
_entity_poly.entity_id
_entity_poly.type
_entity_poly.pdbx_seq_one_letter_code
_entity_poly.pdbx_strand_id
1 'polypeptide(L)'
;LLYYPTVTREEFRNMGRITELVESGKLTDDLGLPPINAAEDRVMLCGSPGMLVDLKHMLEARGFKEGNTSTPGDFVVERAFAEK
;
A
#
# COMPACT_ATOMS: atom_id res chain seq x y z
N LEU A 1 6.98 -15.26 5.67
CA LEU A 1 6.06 -14.16 6.02
C LEU A 1 6.90 -13.03 6.59
N LEU A 2 6.89 -11.85 5.97
CA LEU A 2 7.54 -10.65 6.49
C LEU A 2 6.48 -9.77 7.15
N TYR A 3 6.75 -9.24 8.34
CA TYR A 3 5.82 -8.41 9.09
C TYR A 3 6.41 -7.03 9.34
N TYR A 4 5.73 -6.00 8.87
CA TYR A 4 6.23 -4.63 8.84
C TYR A 4 5.24 -3.65 9.49
N PRO A 5 5.25 -3.53 10.84
CA PRO A 5 4.44 -2.51 11.51
C PRO A 5 5.11 -1.14 11.40
N THR A 6 4.33 -0.08 11.26
CA THR A 6 4.80 1.32 11.26
C THR A 6 3.97 2.18 12.20
N VAL A 7 4.61 3.17 12.83
CA VAL A 7 4.00 4.12 13.78
C VAL A 7 4.28 5.55 13.30
N THR A 8 3.37 6.49 13.57
CA THR A 8 3.47 7.87 13.02
C THR A 8 3.72 8.97 14.05
N ARG A 9 3.60 8.70 15.36
CA ARG A 9 3.56 9.75 16.39
C ARG A 9 4.53 9.57 17.57
N GLU A 10 5.24 8.46 17.63
CA GLU A 10 6.19 8.12 18.68
C GLU A 10 7.37 7.36 18.08
N GLU A 11 8.54 7.42 18.71
CA GLU A 11 9.71 6.70 18.26
C GLU A 11 9.43 5.20 18.13
N PHE A 12 9.72 4.65 16.95
CA PHE A 12 9.52 3.24 16.65
C PHE A 12 10.51 2.78 15.57
N ARG A 13 10.74 1.46 15.49
CA ARG A 13 11.71 0.90 14.51
C ARG A 13 11.41 1.28 13.05
N ASN A 14 10.13 1.41 12.71
CA ASN A 14 9.67 1.88 11.41
C ASN A 14 8.70 3.04 11.67
N MET A 15 9.01 4.21 11.12
CA MET A 15 8.17 5.40 11.31
C MET A 15 7.72 5.98 9.98
N GLY A 16 6.49 6.48 9.95
CA GLY A 16 5.91 7.16 8.78
C GLY A 16 4.61 6.53 8.30
N ARG A 17 3.88 7.26 7.46
CA ARG A 17 2.67 6.72 6.81
C ARG A 17 3.09 5.70 5.77
N ILE A 18 2.26 4.67 5.56
CA ILE A 18 2.55 3.64 4.55
C ILE A 18 2.75 4.24 3.14
N THR A 19 2.06 5.33 2.83
CA THR A 19 2.21 6.05 1.57
C THR A 19 3.63 6.59 1.38
N GLU A 20 4.18 7.24 2.40
CA GLU A 20 5.55 7.77 2.41
C GLU A 20 6.59 6.66 2.31
N LEU A 21 6.35 5.54 2.99
CA LEU A 21 7.26 4.39 3.01
C LEU A 21 7.28 3.63 1.66
N VAL A 22 6.16 3.59 0.94
CA VAL A 22 6.07 3.04 -0.41
C VAL A 22 6.66 4.00 -1.44
N GLU A 23 6.43 5.30 -1.29
CA GLU A 23 6.92 6.32 -2.22
C GLU A 23 8.45 6.47 -2.16
N SER A 24 9.02 6.45 -0.96
CA SER A 24 10.47 6.52 -0.76
C SER A 24 11.23 5.23 -1.08
N GLY A 25 10.54 4.10 -1.26
CA GLY A 25 11.17 2.77 -1.37
C GLY A 25 11.59 2.15 -0.03
N LYS A 26 11.50 2.90 1.07
CA LYS A 26 11.91 2.45 2.40
C LYS A 26 11.27 1.12 2.82
N LEU A 27 9.99 0.90 2.49
CA LEU A 27 9.29 -0.34 2.80
C LEU A 27 10.00 -1.57 2.21
N THR A 28 10.35 -1.52 0.92
CA THR A 28 10.98 -2.65 0.23
C THR A 28 12.44 -2.79 0.64
N ASP A 29 13.14 -1.66 0.84
CA ASP A 29 14.53 -1.65 1.26
C ASP A 29 14.71 -2.27 2.65
N ASP A 30 13.89 -1.87 3.63
CA ASP A 30 13.93 -2.42 4.99
C ASP A 30 13.59 -3.93 5.02
N LEU A 31 12.83 -4.41 4.05
CA LEU A 31 12.43 -5.81 3.91
C LEU A 31 13.37 -6.63 3.01
N GLY A 32 14.37 -6.00 2.38
CA GLY A 32 15.27 -6.66 1.43
C GLY A 32 14.57 -7.15 0.16
N LEU A 33 13.52 -6.46 -0.27
CA LEU A 33 12.73 -6.78 -1.46
C LEU A 33 13.06 -5.81 -2.61
N PRO A 34 12.88 -6.23 -3.88
CA PRO A 34 12.97 -5.32 -5.00
C PRO A 34 11.86 -4.25 -4.94
N PRO A 35 12.00 -3.13 -5.67
CA PRO A 35 10.93 -2.14 -5.79
C PRO A 35 9.63 -2.75 -6.33
N ILE A 36 8.50 -2.27 -5.79
CA ILE A 36 7.16 -2.73 -6.16
C ILE A 36 6.91 -2.51 -7.67
N ASN A 37 6.49 -3.57 -8.37
CA ASN A 37 6.21 -3.56 -9.80
C ASN A 37 4.95 -4.38 -10.15
N ALA A 38 4.18 -3.91 -11.15
CA ALA A 38 2.90 -4.53 -11.51
C ALA A 38 3.03 -5.93 -12.14
N ALA A 39 4.21 -6.28 -12.68
CA ALA A 39 4.41 -7.57 -13.31
C ALA A 39 4.40 -8.73 -12.29
N GLU A 40 4.91 -8.49 -11.08
CA GLU A 40 5.13 -9.54 -10.08
C GLU A 40 4.33 -9.34 -8.79
N ASP A 41 3.99 -8.10 -8.42
CA ASP A 41 3.39 -7.80 -7.12
C ASP A 41 1.87 -7.71 -7.17
N ARG A 42 1.21 -8.11 -6.08
CA ARG A 42 -0.23 -7.98 -5.87
C ARG A 42 -0.53 -7.34 -4.51
N VAL A 43 -1.51 -6.44 -4.46
CA VAL A 43 -1.77 -5.62 -3.27
C VAL A 43 -3.23 -5.68 -2.83
N MET A 44 -3.48 -5.82 -1.53
CA MET A 44 -4.81 -5.66 -0.94
C MET A 44 -4.77 -4.45 0.00
N LEU A 45 -5.66 -3.48 -0.22
CA LEU A 45 -5.72 -2.24 0.55
C LEU A 45 -6.96 -2.20 1.44
N CYS A 46 -6.76 -2.01 2.74
CA CYS A 46 -7.84 -1.78 3.70
C CYS A 46 -7.43 -0.68 4.68
N GLY A 47 -8.23 0.37 4.79
CA GLY A 47 -7.91 1.51 5.65
C GLY A 47 -8.88 2.68 5.53
N SER A 48 -8.41 3.87 5.92
CA SER A 48 -9.21 5.10 5.89
C SER A 48 -9.43 5.59 4.44
N PRO A 49 -10.51 6.34 4.17
CA PRO A 49 -10.78 6.86 2.82
C PRO A 49 -9.60 7.62 2.21
N GLY A 50 -8.94 8.50 2.98
CA GLY A 50 -7.77 9.24 2.49
C GLY A 50 -6.58 8.34 2.13
N MET A 51 -6.25 7.37 2.99
CA MET A 51 -5.15 6.43 2.73
C MET A 51 -5.41 5.58 1.48
N LEU A 52 -6.65 5.16 1.26
CA LEU A 52 -7.03 4.38 0.09
C LEU A 52 -6.94 5.19 -1.21
N VAL A 53 -7.37 6.45 -1.21
CA VAL A 53 -7.26 7.34 -2.38
C VAL A 53 -5.79 7.54 -2.76
N ASP A 54 -4.93 7.84 -1.78
CA ASP A 54 -3.51 8.09 -2.02
C ASP A 54 -2.81 6.83 -2.55
N LEU A 55 -3.00 5.68 -1.91
CA LEU A 55 -2.38 4.42 -2.34
C LEU A 55 -2.89 3.94 -3.70
N LYS A 56 -4.18 4.09 -3.97
CA LYS A 56 -4.76 3.76 -5.27
C LYS A 56 -4.07 4.56 -6.38
N HIS A 57 -3.99 5.89 -6.25
CA HIS A 57 -3.36 6.72 -7.27
C HIS A 57 -1.88 6.37 -7.48
N MET A 58 -1.14 6.08 -6.40
CA MET A 58 0.26 5.67 -6.52
C MET A 58 0.42 4.32 -7.24
N LEU A 59 -0.44 3.34 -6.96
CA LEU A 59 -0.41 2.05 -7.65
C LEU A 59 -0.77 2.19 -9.13
N GLU A 60 -1.82 2.95 -9.45
CA GLU A 60 -2.21 3.23 -10.85
C GLU A 60 -1.10 3.94 -11.62
N ALA A 61 -0.42 4.92 -11.00
CA ALA A 61 0.74 5.60 -11.58
C ALA A 61 1.93 4.65 -11.84
N ARG A 62 2.04 3.55 -11.09
CA ARG A 62 3.04 2.48 -11.27
C ARG A 62 2.56 1.37 -12.22
N GLY A 63 1.41 1.54 -12.87
CA GLY A 63 0.88 0.64 -13.89
C GLY A 63 0.06 -0.55 -13.36
N PHE A 64 -0.26 -0.57 -12.06
CA PHE A 64 -1.15 -1.57 -11.48
C PHE A 64 -2.59 -1.33 -11.93
N LYS A 65 -3.36 -2.40 -12.11
CA LYS A 65 -4.78 -2.35 -12.48
C LYS A 65 -5.65 -2.78 -11.32
N GLU A 66 -6.66 -1.99 -10.98
CA GLU A 66 -7.62 -2.36 -9.93
C GLU A 66 -8.51 -3.53 -10.38
N GLY A 67 -8.60 -4.55 -9.54
CA GLY A 67 -9.52 -5.67 -9.67
C GLY A 67 -10.83 -5.43 -8.92
N ASN A 68 -11.83 -6.24 -9.25
CA ASN A 68 -13.11 -6.27 -8.56
C ASN A 68 -13.63 -7.72 -8.49
N THR A 69 -14.83 -7.90 -7.93
CA THR A 69 -15.45 -9.23 -7.76
C THR A 69 -15.56 -10.05 -9.05
N SER A 70 -15.68 -9.38 -10.20
CA SER A 70 -15.89 -10.04 -11.50
C SER A 70 -14.65 -10.03 -12.39
N THR A 71 -13.69 -9.13 -12.15
CA THR A 71 -12.50 -8.93 -12.98
C THR A 71 -11.25 -8.98 -12.09
N PRO A 72 -10.39 -9.99 -12.24
CA PRO A 72 -9.09 -10.02 -11.56
C PRO A 72 -8.23 -8.81 -11.94
N GLY A 73 -7.51 -8.28 -10.96
CA GLY A 73 -6.56 -7.19 -11.15
C GLY A 73 -5.32 -7.36 -10.27
N ASP A 74 -4.45 -6.36 -10.30
CA ASP A 74 -3.19 -6.36 -9.57
C ASP A 74 -3.38 -5.88 -8.12
N PHE A 75 -4.41 -5.08 -7.85
CA PHE A 75 -4.79 -4.71 -6.49
C PHE A 75 -6.29 -4.62 -6.27
N VAL A 76 -6.72 -4.70 -5.01
CA VAL A 76 -8.12 -4.50 -4.59
C VAL A 76 -8.19 -3.54 -3.42
N VAL A 77 -9.31 -2.82 -3.33
CA VAL A 77 -9.57 -1.81 -2.31
C VAL A 77 -10.83 -2.15 -1.51
N GLU A 78 -10.70 -2.10 -0.18
CA GLU A 78 -11.83 -2.18 0.75
C GLU A 78 -11.77 -1.03 1.76
N ARG A 79 -12.90 -0.37 2.01
CA ARG A 79 -13.00 0.68 3.03
C ARG A 79 -13.11 0.03 4.40
N ALA A 80 -12.18 0.36 5.31
CA ALA A 80 -12.25 -0.12 6.69
C ALA A 80 -13.44 0.49 7.45
N PHE A 81 -13.83 1.70 7.09
CA PHE A 81 -14.98 2.42 7.64
C PHE A 81 -15.46 3.51 6.65
N ALA A 82 -16.66 4.03 6.88
CA ALA A 82 -17.20 5.21 6.20
C ALA A 82 -17.29 6.37 7.19
N GLU A 83 -17.05 7.59 6.70
CA GLU A 83 -17.37 8.80 7.48
C GLU A 83 -18.89 8.92 7.63
N LYS A 84 -19.33 9.45 8.77
CA LYS A 84 -20.75 9.68 9.06
C LYS A 84 -21.26 10.93 8.37
#